data_AF-A0A7V7STZ7-F1
#
_entry.id   AF-A0A7V7STZ7-F1
#
_cell.length_a   1.000
_cell.length_b   1.000
_cell.length_c   1.000
_cell.angle_alpha   90.00
_cell.angle_beta   90.00
_cell.angle_gamma   90.00
#
_symmetry.space_group_name_H-M   'P 1'
#
loop_
_entity.id
_entity.type
_entity.pdbx_description
1 polymer ?
#
loop_
_entity_poly.entity_id
_entity_poly.type
_entity_poly.pdbx_seq_one_letter_code
_entity_poly.pdbx_strand_id
1 'polypeptide(L)'
;MLKVDRRTLAARLWRMGEHAREFHRQRCREASALLKSGGVFQLDELETYETDRRLQPLTVSVLIHRYRYFVIHAAVGTLPCRGSLAPHLRKKKVEREKVFGKRRSESRKIVTETFQALKDLLSKDDCPVVQSDGKKTYPRIMKSVFGQHGFEHRVEPSKGPRNRNHPLFPINHTLAQMRDNISRLVRRNWGVSKRRQWLVPHLWLWILWRNYLRPIVAEGNPPTPGELVGASTGRLTAEDVFRWRIFSSRDLQ
;
A
#
# COMPACT_ATOMS: atom_id res chain seq x y z
N MET A 1 -27.85 12.01 -9.50
CA MET A 1 -27.30 11.73 -8.15
C MET A 1 -27.61 10.26 -7.83
N LEU A 2 -26.68 9.49 -7.26
CA LEU A 2 -26.97 8.11 -6.85
C LEU A 2 -28.08 8.14 -5.78
N LYS A 3 -29.18 7.40 -5.96
CA LYS A 3 -30.32 7.32 -5.03
C LYS A 3 -29.98 6.49 -3.77
N VAL A 4 -28.85 6.80 -3.12
CA VAL A 4 -28.30 6.05 -1.99
C VAL A 4 -27.76 7.03 -0.96
N ASP A 5 -28.00 6.76 0.32
CA ASP A 5 -27.49 7.59 1.40
C ASP A 5 -25.96 7.53 1.52
N ARG A 6 -25.36 8.67 1.91
CA ARG A 6 -23.90 8.80 2.03
C ARG A 6 -23.32 7.87 3.11
N ARG A 7 -24.05 7.62 4.21
CA ARG A 7 -23.62 6.70 5.26
C ARG A 7 -23.63 5.27 4.75
N THR A 8 -24.63 4.90 3.95
CA THR A 8 -24.68 3.59 3.28
C THR A 8 -23.47 3.38 2.37
N LEU A 9 -23.11 4.37 1.55
CA LEU A 9 -21.93 4.29 0.70
C LEU A 9 -20.63 4.17 1.52
N ALA A 10 -20.49 4.94 2.60
CA ALA A 10 -19.34 4.87 3.48
C ALA A 10 -19.22 3.49 4.17
N ALA A 11 -20.33 2.95 4.67
CA ALA A 11 -20.38 1.64 5.29
C ALA A 11 -20.04 0.52 4.29
N ARG A 12 -20.54 0.59 3.05
CA ARG A 12 -20.19 -0.37 1.99
C ARG A 12 -18.71 -0.32 1.64
N LEU A 13 -18.15 0.88 1.46
CA LEU A 13 -16.71 1.04 1.22
C LEU A 13 -15.87 0.39 2.33
N TRP A 14 -16.26 0.61 3.59
CA TRP A 14 -15.58 0.02 4.73
C TRP A 14 -15.63 -1.51 4.69
N ARG A 15 -16.83 -2.09 4.60
CA ARG A 15 -17.03 -3.54 4.56
C ARG A 15 -16.27 -4.19 3.41
N MET A 16 -16.40 -3.64 2.20
CA MET A 16 -15.71 -4.16 1.02
C MET A 16 -14.19 -4.03 1.14
N GLY A 17 -13.68 -2.95 1.74
CA GLY A 17 -12.25 -2.77 1.96
C GLY A 17 -11.67 -3.71 3.01
N GLU A 18 -12.40 -3.97 4.10
CA GLU A 18 -12.00 -4.96 5.12
C GLU A 18 -12.02 -6.37 4.55
N HIS A 19 -13.06 -6.73 3.78
CA HIS A 19 -13.13 -7.99 3.04
C HIS A 19 -11.95 -8.13 2.08
N ALA A 20 -11.67 -7.10 1.27
CA ALA A 20 -10.55 -7.09 0.33
C ALA A 20 -9.20 -7.31 1.02
N ARG A 21 -8.99 -6.68 2.19
CA ARG A 21 -7.77 -6.89 2.99
C ARG A 21 -7.65 -8.33 3.47
N GLU A 22 -8.71 -8.89 4.04
CA GLU A 22 -8.66 -10.23 4.60
C GLU A 22 -8.56 -11.31 3.51
N PHE A 23 -9.29 -11.14 2.41
CA PHE A 23 -9.17 -11.98 1.22
C PHE A 23 -7.72 -12.02 0.73
N HIS A 24 -7.12 -10.84 0.53
CA HIS A 24 -5.73 -10.71 0.08
C HIS A 24 -4.76 -11.38 1.07
N ARG A 25 -4.96 -11.19 2.38
CA ARG A 25 -4.14 -11.83 3.42
C ARG A 25 -4.18 -13.36 3.34
N GLN A 26 -5.37 -13.95 3.16
CA GLN A 26 -5.52 -15.40 3.04
C GLN A 26 -4.85 -15.93 1.78
N ARG A 27 -5.06 -15.27 0.64
CA ARG A 27 -4.42 -15.64 -0.62
C ARG A 27 -2.89 -15.53 -0.58
N CYS A 28 -2.33 -14.54 0.10
CA CYS A 28 -0.89 -14.45 0.30
C CYS A 28 -0.32 -15.64 1.10
N ARG A 29 -1.06 -16.14 2.10
CA ARG A 29 -0.63 -17.32 2.88
C ARG A 29 -0.63 -18.58 2.02
N GLU A 30 -1.67 -18.77 1.21
CA GLU A 30 -1.79 -19.87 0.25
C GLU A 30 -0.67 -19.82 -0.82
N ALA A 31 -0.37 -18.61 -1.31
CA ALA A 31 0.66 -18.35 -2.33
C ALA A 31 2.11 -18.44 -1.83
N SER A 32 2.31 -18.65 -0.52
CA SER A 32 3.58 -18.37 0.13
C SER A 32 4.78 -19.08 -0.53
N ALA A 33 4.62 -20.32 -1.01
CA ALA A 33 5.71 -21.06 -1.68
C ALA A 33 6.22 -20.38 -2.96
N LEU A 34 5.34 -19.85 -3.81
CA LEU A 34 5.71 -19.21 -5.09
C LEU A 34 6.09 -17.73 -4.92
N LEU A 35 5.60 -17.08 -3.87
CA LEU A 35 6.09 -15.77 -3.45
C LEU A 35 7.55 -15.81 -2.96
N LYS A 36 8.01 -16.97 -2.48
CA LYS A 36 9.35 -17.18 -1.89
C LYS A 36 10.45 -17.44 -2.92
N SER A 37 10.19 -18.26 -3.94
CA SER A 37 11.24 -18.72 -4.86
C SER A 37 11.86 -17.56 -5.66
N GLY A 38 13.06 -17.12 -5.26
CA GLY A 38 13.80 -16.03 -5.93
C GLY A 38 13.13 -14.65 -5.80
N GLY A 39 12.30 -14.45 -4.77
CA GLY A 39 11.51 -13.23 -4.59
C GLY A 39 12.37 -11.98 -4.35
N VAL A 40 12.45 -11.12 -5.36
CA VAL A 40 12.95 -9.74 -5.20
C VAL A 40 11.75 -8.85 -4.91
N PHE A 41 11.76 -8.20 -3.75
CA PHE A 41 10.70 -7.31 -3.31
C PHE A 41 11.12 -5.85 -3.46
N GLN A 42 10.17 -4.96 -3.72
CA GLN A 42 10.42 -3.53 -3.82
C GLN A 42 9.52 -2.74 -2.90
N LEU A 43 10.11 -1.85 -2.11
CA LEU A 43 9.40 -0.92 -1.24
C LEU A 43 9.67 0.52 -1.63
N ASP A 44 8.60 1.32 -1.69
CA ASP A 44 8.68 2.77 -1.77
C ASP A 44 7.48 3.40 -1.04
N GLU A 45 7.59 4.69 -0.73
CA GLU A 45 6.55 5.49 -0.09
C GLU A 45 6.04 6.58 -1.05
N LEU A 46 4.72 6.66 -1.23
CA LEU A 46 4.11 7.82 -1.87
C LEU A 46 3.52 8.77 -0.83
N GLU A 47 3.58 10.07 -1.11
CA GLU A 47 2.93 11.09 -0.29
C GLU A 47 1.56 11.48 -0.85
N THR A 48 0.59 11.66 0.05
CA THR A 48 -0.72 12.30 -0.18
C THR A 48 -1.07 13.19 1.02
N TYR A 49 -2.32 13.56 1.22
CA TYR A 49 -2.77 14.41 2.32
C TYR A 49 -4.23 14.18 2.70
N GLU A 50 -4.60 14.67 3.89
CA GLU A 50 -6.00 14.75 4.30
C GLU A 50 -6.65 16.04 3.77
N THR A 51 -7.22 16.87 4.65
CA THR A 51 -7.89 18.10 4.24
C THR A 51 -6.91 19.18 3.77
N ASP A 52 -5.67 19.16 4.27
CA ASP A 52 -4.67 20.20 4.01
C ASP A 52 -3.31 19.58 3.67
N ARG A 53 -2.76 19.89 2.48
CA ARG A 53 -1.49 19.33 2.00
C ARG A 53 -0.27 19.74 2.83
N ARG A 54 -0.32 20.93 3.43
CA ARG A 54 0.78 21.47 4.24
C ARG A 54 0.67 21.01 5.69
N LEU A 55 -0.55 20.96 6.22
CA LEU A 55 -0.79 20.69 7.64
C LEU A 55 -1.12 19.23 7.97
N GLN A 56 -1.62 18.47 7.00
CA GLN A 56 -2.02 17.07 7.16
C GLN A 56 -1.46 16.17 6.05
N PRO A 57 -0.16 16.20 5.77
CA PRO A 57 0.43 15.23 4.86
C PRO A 57 0.28 13.81 5.41
N LEU A 58 0.17 12.87 4.48
CA LEU A 58 0.16 11.43 4.71
C LEU A 58 1.27 10.79 3.88
N THR A 59 1.81 9.70 4.38
CA THR A 59 2.66 8.77 3.64
C THR A 59 1.91 7.45 3.46
N VAL A 60 2.13 6.80 2.32
CA VAL A 60 1.61 5.46 2.01
C VAL A 60 2.80 4.60 1.62
N SER A 61 3.11 3.62 2.45
CA SER A 61 4.13 2.61 2.15
C SER A 61 3.50 1.52 1.31
N VAL A 62 4.19 1.08 0.25
CA VAL A 62 3.73 0.02 -0.65
C VAL A 62 4.88 -0.93 -0.89
N LEU A 63 4.60 -2.22 -0.79
CA LEU A 63 5.55 -3.30 -1.06
C LEU A 63 5.02 -4.21 -2.16
N ILE A 64 5.86 -4.54 -3.13
CA ILE A 64 5.51 -5.42 -4.24
C ILE A 64 6.53 -6.53 -4.42
N HIS A 65 6.11 -7.62 -5.06
CA HIS A 65 7.00 -8.57 -5.71
C HIS A 65 7.44 -8.02 -7.07
N ARG A 66 8.73 -7.71 -7.24
CA ARG A 66 9.30 -6.96 -8.38
C ARG A 66 8.87 -7.52 -9.74
N TYR A 67 9.10 -8.81 -9.97
CA TYR A 67 8.94 -9.40 -11.30
C TYR A 67 7.48 -9.69 -11.69
N ARG A 68 6.59 -9.76 -10.70
CA ARG A 68 5.18 -10.15 -10.90
C ARG A 68 4.23 -8.98 -10.70
N TYR A 69 4.72 -7.81 -10.27
CA TYR A 69 3.93 -6.63 -9.92
C TYR A 69 2.83 -6.90 -8.88
N PHE A 70 2.95 -7.99 -8.13
CA PHE A 70 1.99 -8.37 -7.10
C PHE A 70 2.21 -7.50 -5.88
N VAL A 71 1.15 -6.81 -5.44
CA VAL A 71 1.22 -5.93 -4.28
C VAL A 71 1.07 -6.77 -3.02
N ILE A 72 2.11 -6.84 -2.21
CA ILE A 72 2.14 -7.63 -0.97
C ILE A 72 1.34 -6.93 0.11
N HIS A 73 1.62 -5.64 0.34
CA HIS A 73 0.98 -4.86 1.40
C HIS A 73 1.03 -3.36 1.08
N ALA A 74 0.09 -2.61 1.66
CA ALA A 74 0.17 -1.17 1.75
C ALA A 74 -0.34 -0.67 3.09
N ALA A 75 0.31 0.38 3.61
CA ALA A 75 -0.03 0.97 4.91
C ALA A 75 -0.02 2.51 4.83
N VAL A 76 -0.89 3.17 5.60
CA VAL A 76 -1.08 4.63 5.59
C VAL A 76 -0.69 5.23 6.93
N GLY A 77 0.17 6.25 6.90
CA GLY A 77 0.68 6.93 8.09
C GLY A 77 0.63 8.45 7.95
N THR A 78 0.66 9.15 9.07
CA THR A 78 0.76 10.62 9.11
C THR A 78 2.19 11.07 8.93
N LEU A 79 2.33 12.25 8.34
CA LEU A 79 3.55 13.03 8.35
C LEU A 79 3.34 14.30 9.21
N PRO A 80 4.42 14.87 9.77
CA PRO A 80 4.36 16.16 10.44
C PRO A 80 3.96 17.25 9.43
N CYS A 81 3.44 18.38 9.94
CA CYS A 81 3.22 19.56 9.11
C CYS A 81 4.50 19.91 8.32
N ARG A 82 4.35 20.30 7.07
CA ARG A 82 5.47 20.75 6.23
C ARG A 82 6.14 21.96 6.87
N GLY A 83 7.45 22.08 6.68
CA GLY A 83 8.21 23.28 7.02
C GLY A 83 7.82 24.49 6.15
N SER A 84 8.40 25.64 6.48
CA SER A 84 8.26 26.89 5.72
C SER A 84 6.79 27.27 5.47
N LEU A 85 6.01 27.29 6.56
CA LEU A 85 4.60 27.68 6.53
C LEU A 85 4.46 29.20 6.47
N ALA A 86 3.56 29.67 5.62
CA ALA A 86 3.10 31.06 5.62
C ALA A 86 2.45 31.43 6.98
N PRO A 87 2.43 32.70 7.40
CA PRO A 87 1.91 33.12 8.70
C PRO A 87 0.50 32.60 9.01
N HIS A 88 -0.43 32.68 8.05
CA HIS A 88 -1.80 32.18 8.22
C HIS A 88 -1.85 30.65 8.44
N LEU A 89 -0.97 29.87 7.79
CA LEU A 89 -0.87 28.43 8.02
C LEU A 89 -0.25 28.08 9.36
N ARG A 90 0.65 28.93 9.90
CA ARG A 90 1.19 28.76 11.26
C ARG A 90 0.09 28.93 12.31
N LYS A 91 -0.76 29.95 12.16
CA LYS A 91 -1.92 30.15 13.04
C LYS A 91 -2.87 28.95 12.99
N LYS A 92 -3.25 28.53 11.78
CA LYS A 92 -4.10 27.34 11.57
C LYS A 92 -3.47 26.06 12.13
N LYS A 93 -2.15 25.91 12.03
CA LYS A 93 -1.42 24.78 12.64
C LYS A 93 -1.61 24.78 14.17
N VAL A 94 -1.35 25.91 14.83
CA VAL A 94 -1.48 26.03 16.29
C VAL A 94 -2.90 25.71 16.75
N GLU A 95 -3.91 26.29 16.10
CA GLU A 95 -5.33 26.01 16.40
C GLU A 95 -5.66 24.52 16.26
N ARG A 96 -5.17 23.88 15.20
CA ARG A 96 -5.37 22.44 14.98
C ARG A 96 -4.63 21.58 15.99
N GLU A 97 -3.40 21.94 16.36
CA GLU A 97 -2.60 21.19 17.33
C GLU A 97 -3.21 21.27 18.74
N LYS A 98 -3.92 22.36 19.08
CA LYS A 98 -4.71 22.45 20.32
C LYS A 98 -5.87 21.43 20.35
N VAL A 99 -6.54 21.22 19.23
CA VAL A 99 -7.72 20.33 19.15
C VAL A 99 -7.33 18.86 18.95
N PHE A 100 -6.36 18.59 18.08
CA PHE A 100 -6.04 17.23 17.61
C PHE A 100 -4.66 16.72 18.05
N GLY A 101 -3.88 17.56 18.74
CA GLY A 101 -2.50 17.26 19.10
C GLY A 101 -1.50 17.44 17.93
N LYS A 102 -0.21 17.39 18.28
CA LYS A 102 0.89 17.51 17.33
C LYS A 102 1.04 16.24 16.49
N ARG A 103 0.99 16.38 15.16
CA ARG A 103 1.22 15.26 14.23
C ARG A 103 2.67 14.82 14.26
N ARG A 104 2.90 13.51 14.35
CA ARG A 104 4.21 12.86 14.28
C ARG A 104 4.37 12.09 12.97
N SER A 105 5.61 11.86 12.57
CA SER A 105 5.91 10.98 11.43
C SER A 105 5.66 9.54 11.82
N GLU A 106 4.72 8.89 11.13
CA GLU A 106 4.43 7.46 11.26
C GLU A 106 5.13 6.65 10.16
N SER A 107 5.96 7.27 9.32
CA SER A 107 6.66 6.58 8.22
C SER A 107 7.42 5.33 8.69
N ARG A 108 8.16 5.40 9.80
CA ARG A 108 8.83 4.22 10.37
C ARG A 108 7.83 3.12 10.78
N LYS A 109 6.72 3.50 11.39
CA LYS A 109 5.68 2.56 11.84
C LYS A 109 5.09 1.81 10.65
N ILE A 110 4.67 2.52 9.60
CA ILE A 110 4.00 1.89 8.45
C ILE A 110 4.95 1.07 7.58
N VAL A 111 6.22 1.47 7.49
CA VAL A 111 7.24 0.68 6.80
C VAL A 111 7.56 -0.58 7.58
N THR A 112 7.62 -0.50 8.91
CA THR A 112 7.76 -1.68 9.78
C THR A 112 6.58 -2.63 9.60
N GLU A 113 5.35 -2.11 9.61
CA GLU A 113 4.14 -2.91 9.33
C GLU A 113 4.20 -3.59 7.97
N THR A 114 4.63 -2.86 6.94
CA THR A 114 4.73 -3.38 5.56
C THR A 114 5.78 -4.49 5.45
N PHE A 115 6.94 -4.32 6.09
CA PHE A 115 7.95 -5.38 6.13
C PHE A 115 7.54 -6.55 7.03
N GLN A 116 6.79 -6.32 8.10
CA GLN A 116 6.24 -7.40 8.93
C GLN A 116 5.26 -8.24 8.12
N ALA A 117 4.41 -7.62 7.29
CA ALA A 117 3.53 -8.35 6.38
C ALA A 117 4.30 -9.24 5.39
N LEU A 118 5.49 -8.82 4.95
CA LEU A 118 6.38 -9.69 4.17
C LEU A 118 6.96 -10.81 5.03
N LYS A 119 7.50 -10.49 6.20
CA LYS A 119 8.09 -11.46 7.13
C LYS A 119 7.10 -12.58 7.48
N ASP A 120 5.84 -12.25 7.69
CA ASP A 120 4.79 -13.22 8.01
C ASP A 120 4.52 -14.22 6.87
N LEU A 121 4.98 -13.93 5.65
CA LEU A 121 4.90 -14.82 4.50
C LEU A 121 6.16 -15.66 4.30
N LEU A 122 7.27 -15.30 4.96
CA LEU A 122 8.56 -15.97 4.85
C LEU A 122 8.65 -17.14 5.84
N SER A 123 9.28 -18.23 5.41
CA SER A 123 9.76 -19.29 6.28
C SER A 123 11.02 -18.83 7.03
N LYS A 124 11.41 -19.54 8.10
CA LYS A 124 12.58 -19.19 8.92
C LYS A 124 13.90 -19.14 8.13
N ASP A 125 14.02 -19.98 7.11
CA ASP A 125 15.23 -20.14 6.31
C ASP A 125 15.26 -19.22 5.08
N ASP A 126 14.21 -18.42 4.86
CA ASP A 126 14.12 -17.54 3.71
C ASP A 126 14.90 -16.24 3.94
N CYS A 127 15.78 -15.88 2.99
CA CYS A 127 16.51 -14.62 2.98
C CYS A 127 15.93 -13.69 1.90
N PRO A 128 15.04 -12.73 2.24
CA PRO A 128 14.41 -11.88 1.24
C PRO A 128 15.40 -10.88 0.66
N VAL A 129 15.34 -10.68 -0.66
CA VAL A 129 16.03 -9.58 -1.35
C VAL A 129 15.07 -8.41 -1.45
N VAL A 130 15.38 -7.30 -0.80
CA VAL A 130 14.57 -6.07 -0.87
C VAL A 130 15.34 -4.98 -1.59
N GLN A 131 14.65 -4.35 -2.54
CA GLN A 131 15.10 -3.17 -3.27
C GLN A 131 14.30 -1.95 -2.83
N SER A 132 14.98 -0.83 -2.60
CA SER A 132 14.32 0.42 -2.22
C SER A 132 15.11 1.63 -2.68
N ASP A 133 14.53 2.82 -2.48
CA ASP A 133 15.30 4.06 -2.52
C ASP A 133 16.37 4.10 -1.39
N GLY A 134 17.21 5.14 -1.43
CA GLY A 134 18.28 5.37 -0.46
C GLY A 134 17.85 5.94 0.88
N LYS A 135 16.60 5.74 1.31
CA LYS A 135 16.14 6.30 2.59
C LYS A 135 16.85 5.65 3.77
N LYS A 136 17.60 6.46 4.52
CA LYS A 136 18.43 6.05 5.68
C LYS A 136 17.70 5.26 6.77
N THR A 137 16.38 5.34 6.85
CA THR A 137 15.60 4.61 7.87
C THR A 137 15.39 3.14 7.54
N TYR A 138 15.39 2.75 6.25
CA TYR A 138 15.04 1.39 5.85
C TYR A 138 15.99 0.32 6.38
N PRO A 139 17.33 0.46 6.30
CA PRO A 139 18.23 -0.58 6.77
C PRO A 139 18.01 -0.96 8.25
N ARG A 140 17.77 0.05 9.10
CA ARG A 140 17.51 -0.17 10.54
C ARG A 140 16.17 -0.88 10.77
N ILE A 141 15.14 -0.55 10.00
CA ILE A 141 13.82 -1.21 10.10
C ILE A 141 13.93 -2.66 9.60
N MET A 142 14.60 -2.88 8.47
CA MET A 142 14.81 -4.21 7.93
C MET A 142 15.59 -5.09 8.91
N LYS A 143 16.64 -4.55 9.54
CA LYS A 143 17.38 -5.27 10.59
C LYS A 143 16.49 -5.63 11.79
N SER A 144 15.56 -4.75 12.21
CA SER A 144 14.65 -5.08 13.31
C SER A 144 13.59 -6.12 12.92
N VAL A 145 13.15 -6.14 11.67
CA VAL A 145 12.12 -7.07 11.20
C VAL A 145 12.73 -8.41 10.81
N PHE A 146 13.65 -8.42 9.85
CA PHE A 146 14.23 -9.62 9.23
C PHE A 146 15.53 -10.12 9.89
N GLY A 147 16.03 -9.47 10.94
CA GLY A 147 17.35 -9.78 11.50
C GLY A 147 17.58 -11.25 11.88
N GLN A 148 16.51 -12.00 12.19
CA GLN A 148 16.58 -13.43 12.48
C GLN A 148 16.60 -14.33 11.23
N HIS A 149 16.10 -13.84 10.09
CA HIS A 149 15.98 -14.60 8.83
C HIS A 149 17.18 -14.33 7.89
N GLY A 150 17.97 -13.30 8.19
CA GLY A 150 18.85 -12.69 7.19
C GLY A 150 18.04 -11.88 6.18
N PHE A 151 18.70 -10.98 5.45
CA PHE A 151 18.11 -10.28 4.31
C PHE A 151 19.22 -9.67 3.44
N GLU A 152 18.92 -9.48 2.16
CA GLU A 152 19.75 -8.67 1.27
C GLU A 152 19.03 -7.33 0.99
N HIS A 153 19.70 -6.20 1.21
CA HIS A 153 19.16 -4.88 0.88
C HIS A 153 19.94 -4.25 -0.27
N ARG A 154 19.26 -4.06 -1.39
CA ARG A 154 19.80 -3.39 -2.59
C ARG A 154 19.25 -1.97 -2.67
N VAL A 155 20.13 -0.99 -2.53
CA VAL A 155 19.76 0.43 -2.58
C VAL A 155 19.97 0.99 -3.97
N GLU A 156 18.92 1.58 -4.54
CA GLU A 156 18.97 2.17 -5.87
C GLU A 156 18.92 3.70 -5.77
N PRO A 157 19.96 4.42 -6.25
CA PRO A 157 20.00 5.86 -6.15
C PRO A 157 18.98 6.52 -7.09
N SER A 158 18.30 7.57 -6.62
CA SER A 158 17.28 8.27 -7.41
C SER A 158 17.82 9.14 -8.57
N LYS A 159 19.11 9.00 -8.92
CA LYS A 159 19.82 9.81 -9.93
C LYS A 159 19.81 9.21 -11.34
N GLY A 160 19.42 7.94 -11.47
CA GLY A 160 19.38 7.25 -12.76
C GLY A 160 18.24 7.74 -13.68
N PRO A 161 18.31 7.43 -14.99
CA PRO A 161 17.25 7.75 -15.94
C PRO A 161 15.95 7.02 -15.56
N ARG A 162 14.82 7.75 -15.54
CA ARG A 162 13.50 7.22 -15.17
C ARG A 162 12.84 6.52 -16.36
N ASN A 163 13.43 5.42 -16.80
CA ASN A 163 12.91 4.60 -17.90
C ASN A 163 12.57 3.18 -17.40
N ARG A 164 12.06 2.33 -18.31
CA ARG A 164 11.68 0.94 -18.01
C ARG A 164 12.85 0.07 -17.53
N ASN A 165 14.08 0.44 -17.85
CA ASN A 165 15.29 -0.30 -17.49
C ASN A 165 15.77 0.03 -16.08
N HIS A 166 15.24 1.09 -15.45
CA HIS A 166 15.60 1.43 -14.08
C HIS A 166 15.16 0.31 -13.12
N PRO A 167 16.01 -0.16 -12.18
CA PRO A 167 15.66 -1.24 -11.27
C PRO A 167 14.35 -1.02 -10.50
N LEU A 168 14.13 0.21 -9.98
CA LEU A 168 12.88 0.64 -9.31
C LEU A 168 11.69 0.93 -10.25
N PHE A 169 11.77 0.67 -11.55
CA PHE A 169 10.63 0.90 -12.46
C PHE A 169 9.35 0.17 -12.02
N PRO A 170 9.38 -1.11 -11.58
CA PRO A 170 8.16 -1.83 -11.23
C PRO A 170 7.37 -1.18 -10.09
N ILE A 171 8.03 -0.79 -8.99
CA ILE A 171 7.36 -0.08 -7.90
C ILE A 171 6.89 1.32 -8.33
N ASN A 172 7.73 2.08 -9.04
CA ASN A 172 7.34 3.41 -9.54
C ASN A 172 6.13 3.36 -10.46
N HIS A 173 6.08 2.38 -11.36
CA HIS A 173 4.94 2.13 -12.24
C HIS A 173 3.69 1.75 -11.43
N THR A 174 3.84 0.90 -10.42
CA THR A 174 2.75 0.55 -9.51
C THR A 174 2.21 1.77 -8.77
N LEU A 175 3.08 2.64 -8.22
CA LEU A 175 2.66 3.89 -7.57
C LEU A 175 2.01 4.88 -8.54
N ALA A 176 2.42 4.90 -9.81
CA ALA A 176 1.77 5.69 -10.84
C ALA A 176 0.34 5.18 -11.13
N GLN A 177 0.17 3.87 -11.27
CA GLN A 177 -1.14 3.24 -11.43
C GLN A 177 -2.04 3.46 -10.20
N MET A 178 -1.49 3.40 -8.99
CA MET A 178 -2.23 3.75 -7.78
C MET A 178 -2.72 5.19 -7.82
N ARG A 179 -1.91 6.14 -8.28
CA ARG A 179 -2.33 7.54 -8.40
C ARG A 179 -3.41 7.74 -9.44
N ASP A 180 -3.34 7.03 -10.56
CA ASP A 180 -4.31 7.11 -11.64
C ASP A 180 -5.68 6.53 -11.24
N ASN A 181 -5.68 5.36 -10.58
CA ASN A 181 -6.91 4.63 -10.25
C ASN A 181 -7.52 5.02 -8.90
N ILE A 182 -6.73 5.57 -7.98
CA ILE A 182 -7.19 5.97 -6.66
C ILE A 182 -7.22 7.49 -6.62
N SER A 183 -8.39 8.06 -6.90
CA SER A 183 -8.61 9.51 -6.95
C SER A 183 -8.09 10.28 -5.72
N ARG A 184 -7.97 9.62 -4.57
CA ARG A 184 -7.47 10.19 -3.31
C ARG A 184 -5.95 10.29 -3.21
N LEU A 185 -5.23 9.71 -4.16
CA LEU A 185 -3.76 9.72 -4.26
C LEU A 185 -3.24 10.66 -5.36
N VAL A 186 -4.11 11.12 -6.27
CA VAL A 186 -3.74 12.11 -7.30
C VAL A 186 -3.14 13.35 -6.63
N ARG A 187 -2.08 13.91 -7.19
CA ARG A 187 -1.48 15.12 -6.61
C ARG A 187 -2.39 16.32 -6.87
N ARG A 188 -2.63 17.15 -5.84
CA ARG A 188 -3.39 18.42 -5.93
C ARG A 188 -4.81 18.24 -6.48
N ASN A 189 -5.59 17.38 -5.84
CA ASN A 189 -6.97 17.09 -6.23
C ASN A 189 -7.98 17.46 -5.13
N TRP A 190 -9.27 17.48 -5.48
CA TRP A 190 -10.39 17.68 -4.55
C TRP A 190 -10.89 16.39 -3.88
N GLY A 191 -10.67 15.23 -4.52
CA GLY A 191 -11.03 13.88 -4.05
C GLY A 191 -10.21 13.32 -2.88
N VAL A 192 -9.44 14.14 -2.15
CA VAL A 192 -8.63 13.69 -1.01
C VAL A 192 -9.46 13.15 0.15
N SER A 193 -8.90 12.17 0.87
CA SER A 193 -9.53 11.60 2.06
C SER A 193 -9.51 12.60 3.20
N LYS A 194 -10.67 13.09 3.67
CA LYS A 194 -10.72 14.03 4.80
C LYS A 194 -10.17 13.42 6.12
N ARG A 195 -10.25 12.10 6.25
CA ARG A 195 -9.63 11.31 7.33
C ARG A 195 -8.87 10.13 6.72
N ARG A 196 -7.64 9.88 7.19
CA ARG A 196 -6.78 8.77 6.70
C ARG A 196 -7.46 7.39 6.75
N GLN A 197 -8.32 7.14 7.74
CA GLN A 197 -9.00 5.85 7.92
C GLN A 197 -9.85 5.46 6.70
N TRP A 198 -10.34 6.44 5.94
CA TRP A 198 -11.13 6.17 4.74
C TRP A 198 -10.26 5.88 3.51
N LEU A 199 -8.98 6.27 3.52
CA LEU A 199 -8.05 5.93 2.46
C LEU A 199 -7.75 4.42 2.46
N VAL A 200 -7.56 3.84 3.64
CA VAL A 200 -7.20 2.43 3.84
C VAL A 200 -8.12 1.46 3.08
N PRO A 201 -9.46 1.46 3.25
CA PRO A 201 -10.32 0.52 2.52
C PRO A 201 -10.28 0.72 0.99
N HIS A 202 -10.05 1.95 0.52
CA HIS A 202 -9.91 2.21 -0.91
C HIS A 202 -8.59 1.64 -1.47
N LEU A 203 -7.49 1.70 -0.70
CA LEU A 203 -6.24 1.04 -1.09
C LEU A 203 -6.44 -0.47 -1.20
N TRP A 204 -7.11 -1.09 -0.23
CA TRP A 204 -7.33 -2.54 -0.23
C TRP A 204 -8.22 -3.00 -1.37
N LEU A 205 -9.26 -2.24 -1.71
CA LEU A 205 -10.07 -2.54 -2.91
C LEU A 205 -9.26 -2.44 -4.20
N TRP A 206 -8.38 -1.45 -4.29
CA TRP A 206 -7.49 -1.34 -5.44
C TRP A 206 -6.47 -2.48 -5.50
N ILE A 207 -5.89 -2.89 -4.36
CA ILE A 207 -4.96 -4.03 -4.28
C ILE A 207 -5.65 -5.30 -4.75
N LEU A 208 -6.86 -5.56 -4.25
CA LEU A 208 -7.67 -6.70 -4.64
C LEU A 208 -7.92 -6.71 -6.16
N TRP A 209 -8.41 -5.60 -6.71
CA TRP A 209 -8.63 -5.48 -8.15
C TRP A 209 -7.34 -5.69 -8.94
N ARG A 210 -6.25 -5.03 -8.52
CA ARG A 210 -4.96 -5.08 -9.20
C ARG A 210 -4.36 -6.48 -9.21
N ASN A 211 -4.41 -7.17 -8.08
CA ASN A 211 -3.76 -8.47 -7.93
C ASN A 211 -4.57 -9.60 -8.57
N TYR A 212 -5.90 -9.57 -8.52
CA TYR A 212 -6.71 -10.75 -8.82
C TYR A 212 -7.65 -10.60 -10.03
N LEU A 213 -8.05 -9.37 -10.38
CA LEU A 213 -8.99 -9.11 -11.48
C LEU A 213 -8.28 -8.52 -12.70
N ARG A 214 -7.26 -7.68 -12.48
CA ARG A 214 -6.59 -6.92 -13.53
C ARG A 214 -5.37 -7.68 -14.09
N PRO A 215 -5.32 -7.94 -15.40
CA PRO A 215 -4.10 -8.42 -16.06
C PRO A 215 -2.92 -7.45 -15.88
N ILE A 216 -1.69 -7.94 -15.97
CA ILE A 216 -0.49 -7.07 -15.83
C ILE A 216 -0.44 -6.02 -16.95
N VAL A 217 -0.66 -6.44 -18.20
CA VAL A 217 -0.81 -5.55 -19.36
C VAL A 217 -2.22 -5.67 -19.95
N ALA A 218 -2.69 -4.61 -20.60
CA ALA A 218 -4.07 -4.55 -21.11
C ALA A 218 -4.31 -5.45 -22.34
N GLU A 219 -3.26 -5.65 -23.13
CA GLU A 219 -3.31 -6.38 -24.40
C GLU A 219 -2.87 -7.84 -24.22
N GLY A 220 -3.43 -8.75 -25.03
CA GLY A 220 -3.01 -10.15 -25.08
C GLY A 220 -3.48 -11.03 -23.92
N ASN A 221 -4.39 -10.53 -23.07
CA ASN A 221 -5.02 -11.28 -21.97
C ASN A 221 -4.04 -12.03 -21.03
N PRO A 222 -2.95 -11.40 -20.55
CA PRO A 222 -1.96 -12.10 -19.73
C PRO A 222 -2.53 -12.47 -18.36
N PRO A 223 -1.81 -13.31 -17.60
CA PRO A 223 -2.13 -13.59 -16.21
C PRO A 223 -2.15 -12.32 -15.35
N THR A 224 -2.95 -12.35 -14.31
CA THR A 224 -2.93 -11.37 -13.22
C THR A 224 -1.69 -11.56 -12.35
N PRO A 225 -1.29 -10.53 -11.57
CA PRO A 225 -0.22 -10.69 -10.60
C PRO A 225 -0.44 -11.86 -9.63
N GLY A 226 -1.69 -12.11 -9.22
CA GLY A 226 -2.10 -13.19 -8.33
C GLY A 226 -1.86 -14.57 -8.93
N GLU A 227 -2.21 -14.75 -10.20
CA GLU A 227 -1.90 -16.00 -10.93
C GLU A 227 -0.39 -16.25 -11.01
N LEU A 228 0.41 -15.22 -11.31
CA LEU A 228 1.85 -15.38 -11.46
C LEU A 228 2.59 -15.72 -10.15
N VAL A 229 1.99 -15.43 -9.00
CA VAL A 229 2.53 -15.79 -7.69
C VAL A 229 1.79 -16.97 -7.06
N GLY A 230 0.86 -17.60 -7.78
CA GLY A 230 0.05 -18.71 -7.26
C GLY A 230 -0.95 -18.34 -6.16
N ALA A 231 -1.29 -17.06 -6.02
CA ALA A 231 -2.34 -16.58 -5.12
C ALA A 231 -3.76 -16.79 -5.66
N SER A 232 -3.88 -17.17 -6.93
CA SER A 232 -5.12 -17.62 -7.55
C SER A 232 -4.80 -18.60 -8.69
N THR A 233 -5.68 -19.57 -8.92
CA THR A 233 -5.53 -20.56 -10.01
C THR A 233 -5.91 -19.99 -11.39
N GLY A 234 -6.56 -18.84 -11.40
CA GLY A 234 -6.97 -18.11 -12.60
C GLY A 234 -7.36 -16.68 -12.24
N ARG A 235 -7.73 -15.91 -13.25
CA ARG A 235 -8.29 -14.56 -13.07
C ARG A 235 -9.63 -14.64 -12.35
N LEU A 236 -9.76 -13.88 -11.28
CA LEU A 236 -11.01 -13.78 -10.54
C LEU A 236 -11.90 -12.67 -11.13
N THR A 237 -13.20 -12.83 -10.96
CA THR A 237 -14.19 -11.78 -11.16
C THR A 237 -14.52 -11.08 -9.85
N ALA A 238 -15.26 -9.97 -9.91
CA ALA A 238 -15.81 -9.35 -8.71
C ALA A 238 -16.75 -10.32 -7.96
N GLU A 239 -17.52 -11.13 -8.69
CA GLU A 239 -18.42 -12.12 -8.09
C GLU A 239 -17.63 -13.19 -7.33
N ASP A 240 -16.56 -13.74 -7.91
CA ASP A 240 -15.74 -14.76 -7.24
C ASP A 240 -15.19 -14.27 -5.91
N VAL A 241 -14.72 -13.02 -5.87
CA VAL A 241 -14.15 -12.43 -4.65
C VAL A 241 -15.22 -12.16 -3.60
N PHE A 242 -16.38 -11.61 -3.98
CA PHE A 242 -17.42 -11.23 -3.02
C PHE A 242 -18.38 -12.38 -2.67
N ARG A 243 -18.36 -13.49 -3.42
CA ARG A 243 -18.99 -14.75 -3.02
C ARG A 243 -18.29 -15.37 -1.81
N TRP A 244 -16.98 -15.16 -1.69
CA TRP A 244 -16.23 -15.49 -0.49
C TRP A 244 -16.76 -14.66 0.69
N ARG A 245 -17.28 -15.35 1.71
CA ARG A 245 -17.78 -14.71 2.93
C ARG A 245 -16.69 -14.70 3.97
N ILE A 246 -15.82 -13.69 3.91
CA ILE A 246 -14.89 -13.46 5.01
C ILE A 246 -15.47 -12.40 5.94
N PHE A 247 -16.04 -12.87 7.05
CA PHE A 247 -16.45 -12.01 8.14
C PHE A 247 -15.26 -11.80 9.06
N SER A 248 -14.96 -10.54 9.41
CA SER A 248 -13.97 -10.31 10.46
C SER A 248 -14.58 -10.75 11.79
N SER A 249 -13.76 -11.14 12.76
CA SER A 249 -14.25 -11.54 14.10
C SER A 249 -15.05 -10.45 14.84
N ARG A 250 -15.13 -9.22 14.30
CA ARG A 250 -16.00 -8.15 14.81
C ARG A 250 -17.45 -8.22 14.32
N ASP A 251 -17.74 -9.05 13.32
CA ASP A 251 -19.10 -9.22 12.77
C ASP A 251 -19.86 -10.39 13.43
N LEU A 252 -19.26 -11.02 14.45
CA LEU A 252 -19.83 -12.12 15.25
C LEU A 252 -20.20 -11.70 16.68
N GLN A 253 -20.25 -10.40 16.97
CA GLN A 253 -20.79 -9.79 18.19
C GLN A 253 -21.83 -8.74 17.81
#